data_AF-A0A2R2IR75-F1
#
_entry.id   AF-A0A2R2IR75-F1
#
_cell.length_a   1.000
_cell.length_b   1.000
_cell.length_c   1.000
_cell.angle_alpha   90.00
_cell.angle_beta   90.00
_cell.angle_gamma   90.00
#
_symmetry.space_group_name_H-M   'P 1'
#
loop_
_entity.id
_entity.type
_entity.pdbx_description
1 polymer ?
#
loop_
_entity_poly.entity_id
_entity_poly.type
_entity_poly.pdbx_seq_one_letter_code
_entity_poly.pdbx_strand_id
1 'polypeptide(L)'
;MIFVPGGKQELDMTILEDANYVGVIGYFRQPNPHFWRLLYDAGRVRSKDLKFKVDDCYLQAIKPEAIQLPDQPNTGAVDCSTARN
;
A
#
# COMPACT_ATOMS: atom_id res chain seq x y z
N MET A 1 13.31 -0.73 -0.76
CA MET A 1 13.00 -1.32 -2.08
C MET A 1 12.70 -0.18 -3.05
N ILE A 2 13.07 -0.32 -4.32
CA ILE A 2 12.83 0.72 -5.34
C ILE A 2 11.91 0.12 -6.39
N PHE A 3 10.73 0.69 -6.60
CA PHE A 3 9.83 0.31 -7.69
C PHE A 3 10.06 1.23 -8.88
N VAL A 4 10.10 0.65 -10.08
CA VAL A 4 10.17 1.39 -11.35
C VAL A 4 8.83 1.29 -12.07
N PRO A 5 8.38 2.33 -12.80
CA PRO A 5 7.14 2.29 -13.56
C PRO A 5 7.06 1.07 -14.50
N GLY A 6 5.90 0.42 -14.54
CA GLY A 6 5.68 -0.82 -15.31
C GLY A 6 6.36 -2.07 -14.72
N GLY A 7 7.18 -1.92 -13.68
CA GLY A 7 7.86 -3.02 -13.02
C GLY A 7 6.92 -3.81 -12.12
N LYS A 8 7.14 -5.12 -12.08
CA LYS A 8 6.60 -6.02 -11.06
C LYS A 8 7.76 -6.49 -10.19
N GLN A 9 7.57 -6.49 -8.88
CA GLN A 9 8.52 -7.06 -7.94
C GLN A 9 7.81 -8.05 -7.04
N GLU A 10 8.50 -9.13 -6.74
CA GLU A 10 8.09 -10.15 -5.78
C GLU A 10 9.13 -10.17 -4.68
N LEU A 11 8.65 -10.21 -3.44
CA LEU A 11 9.49 -10.25 -2.27
C LEU A 11 9.12 -11.49 -1.48
N ASP A 12 10.11 -12.35 -1.28
CA ASP A 12 9.99 -13.44 -0.33
C ASP A 12 10.46 -12.93 1.04
N MET A 13 9.51 -12.67 1.93
CA MET A 13 9.76 -12.18 3.27
C MET A 13 8.88 -12.94 4.25
N THR A 14 9.51 -13.53 5.26
CA THR A 14 8.80 -14.18 6.36
C THR A 14 8.34 -13.13 7.36
N ILE A 15 7.03 -13.08 7.63
CA ILE A 15 6.46 -12.23 8.69
C ILE A 15 6.63 -12.94 10.04
N LEU A 16 7.43 -12.34 10.93
CA LEU A 16 7.69 -12.84 12.30
C LEU A 16 6.39 -13.18 13.02
N GLU A 17 6.34 -14.28 13.78
CA GLU A 17 5.09 -14.80 14.38
C GLU A 17 4.39 -13.84 15.35
N ASP A 18 5.17 -13.01 16.06
CA ASP A 18 4.70 -12.02 17.04
C ASP A 18 4.24 -10.70 16.41
N ALA A 19 4.49 -10.49 15.11
CA ALA A 19 3.99 -9.32 14.40
C ALA A 19 2.46 -9.36 14.35
N ASN A 20 1.81 -8.28 14.79
CA ASN A 20 0.35 -8.17 14.73
C ASN A 20 -0.11 -7.46 13.44
N TYR A 21 0.75 -6.60 12.88
CA TYR A 21 0.42 -5.79 11.73
C TYR A 21 1.57 -5.72 10.73
N VAL A 22 1.23 -5.52 9.46
CA VAL A 22 2.18 -5.22 8.39
C VAL A 22 1.82 -3.86 7.78
N GLY A 23 2.76 -2.92 7.84
CA GLY A 23 2.62 -1.60 7.22
C GLY A 23 3.38 -1.53 5.90
N VAL A 24 2.75 -0.98 4.86
CA VAL A 24 3.41 -0.64 3.59
C VAL A 24 3.36 0.87 3.43
N ILE A 25 4.51 1.51 3.23
CA ILE A 25 4.65 2.96 3.10
C ILE A 25 5.30 3.28 1.75
N GLY A 26 4.62 4.08 0.94
CA GLY A 26 5.15 4.60 -0.32
C GLY A 26 5.75 5.98 -0.13
N TYR A 27 7.02 6.14 -0.51
CA TYR A 27 7.71 7.43 -0.52
C TYR A 27 7.58 8.07 -1.91
N PHE A 28 6.47 8.78 -2.13
CA PHE A 28 6.19 9.49 -3.37
C PHE A 28 6.72 10.93 -3.31
N ARG A 29 7.00 11.54 -4.48
CA ARG A 29 7.38 12.96 -4.56
C ARG A 29 6.27 13.89 -4.08
N GLN A 30 5.03 13.56 -4.41
CA GLN A 30 3.82 14.28 -4.03
C GLN A 30 2.78 13.24 -3.63
N PRO A 31 2.83 12.69 -2.40
CA PRO A 31 1.94 11.62 -1.99
C PRO A 31 0.50 12.12 -1.93
N ASN A 32 -0.45 11.28 -2.34
CA ASN A 32 -1.85 11.52 -1.99
C ASN A 32 -1.97 11.57 -0.46
N PRO A 33 -2.68 12.55 0.14
CA PRO A 33 -2.72 12.73 1.59
C PRO A 33 -3.21 11.52 2.39
N HIS A 34 -4.05 10.68 1.78
CA HIS A 34 -4.76 9.59 2.46
C HIS A 34 -4.26 8.20 2.07
N PHE A 35 -3.77 8.03 0.84
CA PHE A 35 -3.53 6.71 0.25
C PHE A 35 -2.04 6.37 0.02
N TRP A 36 -1.12 7.09 0.67
CA TRP A 36 0.32 6.80 0.59
C TRP A 36 0.78 5.59 1.44
N ARG A 37 -0.10 5.08 2.30
CA ARG A 37 0.18 3.97 3.22
C ARG A 37 -0.96 2.95 3.25
N LEU A 38 -0.59 1.69 3.52
CA LEU A 38 -1.51 0.58 3.75
C LEU A 38 -1.16 -0.11 5.07
N LEU A 39 -2.18 -0.59 5.77
CA LEU A 39 -2.03 -1.37 6.99
C LEU A 39 -2.75 -2.70 6.82
N TYR A 40 -2.14 -3.79 7.26
CA TYR A 40 -2.71 -5.13 7.18
C TYR A 40 -2.62 -5.84 8.52
N ASP A 41 -3.59 -6.73 8.77
CA ASP A 41 -3.48 -7.75 9.81
C ASP A 41 -2.41 -8.78 9.41
N ALA A 42 -1.44 -9.02 10.29
CA ALA A 42 -0.33 -9.93 9.98
C ALA A 42 -0.79 -11.39 9.85
N GLY A 43 -1.82 -11.82 10.57
CA GLY A 43 -2.40 -13.16 10.43
C GLY A 43 -2.99 -13.40 9.03
N ARG A 44 -3.66 -12.38 8.47
CA ARG A 44 -4.15 -12.42 7.08
C ARG A 44 -3.03 -12.44 6.06
N VAL A 45 -1.95 -11.71 6.28
CA VAL A 45 -0.78 -11.71 5.39
C VAL A 45 0.00 -13.04 5.44
N ARG A 46 0.07 -13.71 6.60
CA ARG A 46 0.69 -15.05 6.68
C ARG A 46 -0.13 -16.12 5.97
N SER A 47 -1.47 -16.00 5.99
CA SER A 47 -2.38 -16.97 5.36
C SER A 47 -2.65 -16.71 3.88
N LYS A 48 -2.36 -15.51 3.37
CA LYS A 48 -2.61 -15.09 1.98
C LYS A 48 -1.45 -14.24 1.47
N ASP A 49 -1.04 -14.43 0.22
CA ASP A 49 -0.08 -13.52 -0.42
C ASP A 49 -0.52 -12.07 -0.29
N LEU A 50 0.39 -11.20 0.14
CA LEU A 50 0.23 -9.76 0.10
C LEU A 50 0.57 -9.25 -1.31
N LYS A 51 -0.40 -8.60 -1.94
CA LYS A 51 -0.30 -7.94 -3.24
C LYS A 51 -0.90 -6.55 -3.13
N PHE A 52 -0.13 -5.57 -3.59
CA PHE A 52 -0.55 -4.18 -3.72
C PHE A 52 -0.02 -3.62 -5.04
N LYS A 53 -0.69 -2.58 -5.53
CA LYS A 53 -0.23 -1.78 -6.65
C LYS A 53 0.36 -0.48 -6.11
N VAL A 54 1.44 -0.05 -6.74
CA VAL A 54 1.99 1.30 -6.59
C VAL A 54 1.57 2.07 -7.84
N ASP A 55 0.86 3.18 -7.66
CA ASP A 55 0.48 4.10 -8.73
C ASP A 55 1.25 5.42 -8.58
N ASP A 56 0.92 6.45 -9.36
CA ASP A 56 1.70 7.70 -9.44
C ASP A 56 1.98 8.37 -8.09
N CYS A 57 1.01 8.37 -7.17
CA CYS A 57 1.10 9.05 -5.88
C CYS A 57 0.51 8.27 -4.69
N TYR A 58 0.07 7.04 -4.91
CA TYR A 58 -0.65 6.26 -3.90
C TYR A 58 -0.39 4.76 -4.02
N LEU A 59 -0.78 4.05 -2.96
CA LEU A 59 -0.79 2.60 -2.88
C LEU A 59 -2.23 2.10 -2.92
N GLN A 60 -2.43 0.97 -3.59
CA GLN A 60 -3.72 0.30 -3.66
C GLN A 60 -3.58 -1.16 -3.23
N ALA A 61 -4.32 -1.54 -2.20
CA ALA A 61 -4.41 -2.93 -1.78
C ALA A 61 -5.12 -3.77 -2.86
N ILE A 62 -4.54 -4.91 -3.23
CA ILE A 62 -5.17 -5.89 -4.13
C ILE A 62 -5.66 -7.07 -3.32
N LYS A 63 -4.79 -7.69 -2.51
CA LYS A 63 -5.15 -8.73 -1.54
C LYS A 63 -4.05 -8.89 -0.47
N PRO A 64 -4.36 -9.29 0.77
CA PRO A 64 -5.70 -9.23 1.37
C PRO A 64 -6.22 -7.78 1.41
N GLU A 65 -7.46 -7.58 1.86
CA GLU A 65 -7.96 -6.22 2.12
C GLU A 65 -7.13 -5.55 3.21
N ALA A 66 -6.82 -4.26 3.00
CA ALA A 66 -6.16 -3.44 4.01
C ALA A 66 -7.15 -3.02 5.10
N ILE A 67 -6.65 -2.81 6.31
CA ILE A 67 -7.36 -2.18 7.40
C ILE A 67 -7.57 -0.70 7.04
N GLN A 68 -8.82 -0.25 7.06
CA GLN A 68 -9.17 1.15 6.83
C GLN A 68 -8.57 2.02 7.93
N LEU A 69 -7.80 3.04 7.55
CA LEU A 69 -7.28 4.02 8.50
C LEU A 69 -8.29 5.15 8.72
N PRO A 70 -8.29 5.80 9.90
CA PRO A 70 -9.30 6.82 10.24
C PRO A 70 -9.36 8.00 9.28
N ASP A 71 -8.24 8.32 8.63
CA ASP A 71 -8.12 9.43 7.67
C ASP A 71 -8.37 9.00 6.23
N GLN A 72 -8.70 7.74 5.95
CA GLN A 72 -8.98 7.28 4.59
C GLN A 72 -10.46 7.40 4.25
N PRO A 73 -10.83 8.15 3.19
CA PRO A 73 -12.22 8.24 2.78
C PRO A 73 -12.72 6.88 2.27
N ASN A 74 -13.98 6.55 2.60
CA ASN A 74 -14.61 5.28 2.21
C ASN A 74 -15.02 5.21 0.74
N THR A 75 -15.04 6.36 0.04
CA THR A 75 -15.54 6.49 -1.33
C THR A 75 -14.84 7.64 -2.04
N GLY A 76 -14.57 7.48 -3.34
CA GLY A 76 -13.97 8.52 -4.18
C GLY A 76 -12.82 7.98 -5.03
N ALA A 77 -12.64 8.55 -6.22
CA ALA A 77 -11.46 8.27 -7.02
C ALA A 77 -10.24 8.91 -6.34
N VAL A 78 -9.13 8.18 -6.28
CA VAL A 78 -7.85 8.72 -5.79
C VAL A 78 -7.31 9.62 -6.88
N ASP A 79 -7.32 10.93 -6.63
CA ASP A 79 -6.71 11.90 -7.53
C ASP A 79 -5.25 12.13 -7.12
N CYS A 80 -4.36 11.87 -8.06
CA CYS A 80 -3.01 12.41 -8.04
C CYS A 80 -3.11 13.74 -8.77
N SER A 81 -3.33 14.83 -8.02
CA SER A 81 -3.18 16.15 -8.60
C SER A 81 -1.72 16.28 -9.04
N THR A 82 -1.46 15.93 -10.30
CA THR A 82 -0.20 16.24 -10.96
C THR A 82 -0.04 17.73 -10.75
N ALA A 83 0.97 18.14 -9.99
CA ALA A 83 1.44 19.51 -10.07
C ALA A 83 1.79 19.73 -11.54
N ARG A 84 0.85 20.32 -12.28
CA ARG A 84 1.09 20.91 -13.59
C ARG A 84 2.03 22.07 -13.28
N ASN A 85 3.33 21.79 -13.37
CA ASN A 85 4.33 22.83 -13.57
C ASN A 85 4.18 23.39 -14.98
#